data_AF-A0A1M3M9R2-F1
#
_entry.id   AF-A0A1M3M9R2-F1
#
_cell.length_a   1.000
_cell.length_b   1.000
_cell.length_c   1.000
_cell.angle_alpha   90.00
_cell.angle_beta   90.00
_cell.angle_gamma   90.00
#
_symmetry.space_group_name_H-M   'P 1'
#
loop_
_entity.id
_entity.type
_entity.pdbx_description
1 polymer ?
#
loop_
_entity_poly.entity_id
_entity_poly.type
_entity_poly.pdbx_seq_one_letter_code
_entity_poly.pdbx_strand_id
1 'polypeptide(L)'
;MNKMLIFFVMFLLVACENKETYLAGFARFVEEVKENGSEYTLEQWQKAERNYQHFAETAYEKYRHELTGLEKEQVGRLKAAFLLVKAKKGVKDFFKDAEDALYQIKGAVEELADSVE
;
A
#
# COMPACT_ATOMS: atom_id res chain seq x y z
N MET A 1 22.70 -11.57 -11.42
CA MET A 1 21.82 -12.75 -11.60
C MET A 1 20.97 -12.90 -10.34
N ASN A 2 19.65 -12.90 -10.55
CA ASN A 2 18.58 -13.32 -9.63
C ASN A 2 18.29 -12.46 -8.38
N LYS A 3 17.85 -11.22 -8.61
CA LYS A 3 17.03 -10.45 -7.64
C LYS A 3 15.63 -10.21 -8.23
N MET A 4 15.10 -11.22 -8.90
CA MET A 4 13.83 -11.19 -9.63
C MET A 4 13.11 -12.52 -9.37
N LEU A 5 12.92 -12.84 -8.08
CA LEU A 5 12.18 -14.02 -7.61
C LEU A 5 11.90 -13.99 -6.10
N ILE A 6 11.64 -12.80 -5.55
CA ILE A 6 10.88 -12.66 -4.29
C ILE A 6 9.65 -11.81 -4.57
N PHE A 7 9.04 -12.05 -5.74
CA PHE A 7 7.62 -11.81 -5.91
C PHE A 7 6.92 -13.07 -5.44
N PHE A 8 5.89 -12.90 -4.62
CA PHE A 8 4.93 -13.95 -4.24
C PHE A 8 5.25 -14.80 -3.00
N VAL A 9 5.41 -14.18 -1.84
CA VAL A 9 4.95 -14.79 -0.57
C VAL A 9 4.13 -13.78 0.21
N MET A 10 2.95 -13.45 -0.31
CA MET A 10 1.91 -12.86 0.51
C MET A 10 0.55 -13.34 0.00
N PHE A 11 0.42 -14.65 -0.14
CA PHE A 11 -0.88 -15.30 -0.27
C PHE A 11 -1.07 -16.13 1.00
N LEU A 12 -2.12 -15.81 1.75
CA LEU A 12 -2.78 -16.65 2.74
C LEU A 12 -2.09 -16.82 4.11
N LEU A 13 -1.96 -15.73 4.87
CA LEU A 13 -2.25 -15.85 6.29
C LEU A 13 -3.74 -15.59 6.52
N VAL A 14 -4.58 -16.53 6.06
CA VAL A 14 -5.85 -16.85 6.77
C VAL A 14 -5.48 -17.74 7.98
N ALA A 15 -4.37 -17.41 8.65
CA ALA A 15 -3.96 -18.01 9.88
C ALA A 15 -4.53 -17.11 10.97
N CYS A 16 -5.40 -17.68 11.80
CA CYS A 16 -6.03 -17.10 12.99
C CYS A 16 -5.40 -15.75 13.39
N GLU A 17 -5.92 -14.68 12.79
CA GLU A 17 -5.34 -13.36 12.96
C GLU A 17 -5.67 -12.90 14.39
N ASN A 18 -4.67 -12.43 15.12
CA ASN A 18 -4.77 -11.93 16.49
C ASN A 18 -4.02 -10.59 16.61
N LYS A 19 -4.11 -9.92 17.76
CA LYS A 19 -3.53 -8.59 17.91
C LYS A 19 -2.00 -8.58 17.69
N GLU A 20 -1.29 -9.63 18.09
CA GLU A 20 0.16 -9.71 18.00
C GLU A 20 0.62 -9.86 16.55
N THR A 21 -0.03 -10.74 15.80
CA THR A 21 0.22 -10.94 14.37
C THR A 21 -0.17 -9.70 13.55
N TYR A 22 -1.23 -8.99 13.95
CA TYR A 22 -1.58 -7.68 13.39
C TYR A 22 -0.45 -6.65 13.58
N LEU A 23 0.02 -6.44 14.81
CA LEU A 23 1.06 -5.45 15.11
C LEU A 23 2.36 -5.76 14.38
N ALA A 24 2.77 -7.03 14.38
CA ALA A 24 3.96 -7.49 13.67
C ALA A 24 3.81 -7.31 12.14
N GLY A 25 2.62 -7.63 11.61
CA GLY A 25 2.30 -7.47 10.19
C GLY A 25 2.36 -6.01 9.75
N PHE A 26 1.76 -5.11 10.53
CA PHE A 26 1.77 -3.68 10.21
C PHE A 26 3.20 -3.12 10.26
N ALA A 27 3.97 -3.48 11.28
CA ALA A 27 5.37 -3.06 11.39
C ALA A 27 6.22 -3.52 10.19
N ARG A 28 6.09 -4.81 9.81
CA ARG A 28 6.81 -5.37 8.67
C ARG A 28 6.42 -4.70 7.36
N PHE A 29 5.13 -4.46 7.14
CA PHE A 29 4.64 -3.76 5.96
C PHE A 29 5.22 -2.34 5.84
N VAL A 30 5.22 -1.56 6.93
CA VAL A 30 5.78 -0.21 6.92
C VAL A 30 7.29 -0.24 6.66
N GLU A 31 8.01 -1.21 7.22
CA GLU A 31 9.44 -1.35 6.95
C GLU A 31 9.71 -1.70 5.48
N GLU A 32 8.95 -2.61 4.89
CA GLU A 32 9.06 -2.97 3.47
C GLU A 32 8.84 -1.74 2.56
N VAL A 33 7.82 -0.92 2.86
CA VAL A 33 7.56 0.32 2.12
C VAL A 33 8.66 1.35 2.33
N LYS A 34 9.25 1.46 3.53
CA LYS A 34 10.40 2.34 3.79
C LYS A 34 11.62 1.93 2.98
N GLU A 35 11.92 0.64 2.91
CA GLU A 35 13.08 0.09 2.20
C GLU A 35 12.93 0.15 0.69
N ASN A 36 11.74 -0.20 0.18
CA ASN A 36 11.57 -0.47 -1.25
C ASN A 36 10.65 0.53 -1.97
N GLY A 37 9.92 1.38 -1.23
CA GLY A 37 8.91 2.29 -1.81
C GLY A 37 9.48 3.29 -2.83
N SER A 38 10.79 3.55 -2.82
CA SER A 38 11.45 4.35 -3.86
C SER A 38 11.40 3.73 -5.26
N GLU A 39 11.31 2.41 -5.32
CA GLU A 39 11.39 1.62 -6.55
C GLU A 39 10.02 1.07 -6.96
N TYR A 40 8.98 1.36 -6.19
CA TYR A 40 7.63 0.88 -6.45
C TYR A 40 7.06 1.51 -7.73
N THR A 41 6.49 0.66 -8.57
CA THR A 41 5.60 1.07 -9.66
C THR A 41 4.30 1.64 -9.10
N LEU A 42 3.51 2.26 -9.97
CA LEU A 42 2.17 2.76 -9.65
C LEU A 42 1.28 1.67 -9.04
N GLU A 43 1.26 0.49 -9.65
CA GLU A 43 0.45 -0.65 -9.20
C GLU A 43 0.92 -1.15 -7.82
N GLN A 44 2.22 -1.19 -7.59
CA GLN A 44 2.80 -1.57 -6.29
C GLN A 44 2.42 -0.55 -5.21
N TRP A 45 2.47 0.74 -5.51
CA TRP A 45 1.99 1.78 -4.59
C TRP A 45 0.48 1.68 -4.33
N GLN A 46 -0.33 1.35 -5.33
CA GLN A 46 -1.78 1.13 -5.18
C GLN A 46 -2.07 -0.04 -4.25
N LYS A 47 -1.30 -1.13 -4.40
CA LYS A 47 -1.36 -2.27 -3.50
C LYS A 47 -0.90 -1.91 -2.09
N ALA A 48 0.18 -1.14 -1.96
CA ALA A 48 0.66 -0.66 -0.67
C ALA A 48 -0.41 0.19 0.05
N GLU A 49 -1.14 1.06 -0.68
CA GLU A 49 -2.23 1.84 -0.11
C GLU A 49 -3.37 0.95 0.40
N ARG A 50 -3.78 -0.08 -0.36
CA ARG A 50 -4.80 -1.03 0.08
C ARG A 50 -4.38 -1.79 1.35
N ASN A 51 -3.12 -2.22 1.40
CA ASN A 51 -2.56 -2.87 2.59
C ASN A 51 -2.51 -1.90 3.78
N TYR A 52 -2.14 -0.65 3.54
CA TYR A 52 -2.17 0.40 4.56
C TYR A 52 -3.58 0.60 5.11
N GLN A 53 -4.60 0.73 4.26
CA GLN A 53 -6.00 0.86 4.70
C GLN A 53 -6.45 -0.35 5.54
N HIS A 54 -6.11 -1.56 5.09
CA HIS A 54 -6.39 -2.77 5.86
C HIS A 54 -5.79 -2.73 7.27
N PHE A 55 -4.50 -2.38 7.42
CA PHE A 55 -3.86 -2.31 8.73
C PHE A 55 -4.32 -1.10 9.58
N ALA A 56 -4.46 0.05 8.95
CA ALA A 56 -4.73 1.32 9.63
C ALA A 56 -6.19 1.45 10.08
N GLU A 57 -7.11 0.80 9.38
CA GLU A 57 -8.55 0.91 9.61
C GLU A 57 -9.14 -0.45 9.96
N THR A 58 -9.20 -1.40 9.03
CA THR A 58 -9.93 -2.67 9.22
C THR A 58 -9.40 -3.49 10.40
N ALA A 59 -8.10 -3.78 10.41
CA ALA A 59 -7.48 -4.57 11.47
C ALA A 59 -7.36 -3.76 12.78
N TYR A 60 -7.12 -2.45 12.70
CA TYR A 60 -7.14 -1.59 13.87
C TYR A 60 -8.51 -1.62 14.56
N GLU A 61 -9.61 -1.45 13.83
CA GLU A 61 -10.95 -1.47 14.41
C GLU A 61 -11.30 -2.82 15.04
N LYS A 62 -10.82 -3.91 14.44
CA LYS A 62 -10.97 -5.26 15.00
C LYS A 62 -10.27 -5.41 16.35
N TYR A 63 -9.02 -4.95 16.49
CA TYR A 63 -8.21 -5.21 17.70
C TYR A 63 -8.12 -4.02 18.67
N ARG A 64 -8.63 -2.83 18.37
CA ARG A 64 -8.45 -1.59 19.17
C ARG A 64 -8.81 -1.71 20.64
N HIS A 65 -9.73 -2.63 20.99
CA HIS A 65 -10.16 -2.86 22.37
C HIS A 65 -9.20 -3.79 23.14
N GLU A 66 -8.41 -4.60 22.43
CA GLU A 66 -7.40 -5.52 22.99
C GLU A 66 -6.00 -4.90 23.08
N LEU A 67 -5.79 -3.77 22.39
CA LEU A 67 -4.53 -3.02 22.41
C LEU A 67 -4.39 -2.18 23.69
N THR A 68 -3.22 -2.29 24.31
CA THR A 68 -2.71 -1.41 25.35
C THR A 68 -2.43 -0.01 24.81
N GLY A 69 -2.22 0.96 25.72
CA GLY A 69 -1.84 2.32 25.33
C GLY A 69 -0.56 2.38 24.49
N LEU A 70 0.47 1.61 24.86
CA LEU A 70 1.73 1.52 24.13
C LEU A 70 1.55 0.90 22.74
N GLU A 71 0.71 -0.13 22.62
CA GLU A 71 0.43 -0.75 21.32
C GLU A 71 -0.36 0.19 20.40
N LYS A 72 -1.30 1.00 20.93
CA LYS A 72 -1.99 2.04 20.16
C LYS A 72 -1.04 3.14 19.69
N GLU A 73 -0.12 3.53 20.55
CA GLU A 73 0.93 4.49 20.20
C GLU A 73 1.84 3.96 19.09
N GLN A 74 2.23 2.67 19.17
CA GLN A 74 2.96 1.99 18.11
C GLN A 74 2.19 2.02 16.78
N VAL A 75 0.90 1.71 16.79
CA VAL A 75 0.04 1.83 15.59
C VAL A 75 0.05 3.26 15.04
N GLY A 76 -0.06 4.28 15.90
CA GLY A 76 0.04 5.69 15.50
C GLY A 76 1.38 6.03 14.84
N ARG A 77 2.49 5.54 15.40
CA ARG A 77 3.83 5.71 14.82
C ARG A 77 3.97 5.03 13.46
N LEU A 78 3.41 3.82 13.30
CA LEU A 78 3.40 3.10 12.03
C LEU A 78 2.58 3.84 10.96
N LYS A 79 1.41 4.38 11.32
CA LYS A 79 0.61 5.23 10.43
C LYS A 79 1.40 6.46 9.96
N ALA A 80 2.00 7.17 10.89
CA ALA A 80 2.80 8.36 10.59
C ALA A 80 4.02 8.03 9.71
N ALA A 81 4.72 6.93 9.99
CA ALA A 81 5.87 6.49 9.21
C ALA A 81 5.51 6.20 7.75
N PHE A 82 4.42 5.48 7.49
CA PHE A 82 3.95 5.25 6.12
C PHE A 82 3.63 6.56 5.38
N LEU A 83 2.86 7.45 6.01
CA LEU A 83 2.50 8.74 5.43
C LEU A 83 3.74 9.60 5.13
N LEU A 84 4.76 9.56 5.99
CA LEU A 84 6.01 10.27 5.77
C LEU A 84 6.78 9.71 4.56
N VAL A 85 6.83 8.39 4.38
CA VAL A 85 7.46 7.78 3.20
C VAL A 85 6.70 8.19 1.94
N LYS A 86 5.37 8.08 1.95
CA LYS A 86 4.51 8.48 0.83
C LYS A 86 4.70 9.94 0.45
N ALA A 87 4.79 10.84 1.43
CA ALA A 87 5.03 12.27 1.23
C ALA A 87 6.43 12.55 0.67
N LYS A 88 7.48 11.96 1.25
CA LYS A 88 8.88 12.12 0.77
C LYS A 88 9.07 11.67 -0.67
N LYS A 89 8.24 10.75 -1.14
CA LYS A 89 8.32 10.20 -2.51
C LYS A 89 7.46 10.94 -3.52
N GLY A 90 6.67 11.94 -3.12
CA GLY A 90 5.78 12.66 -4.05
C GLY A 90 4.70 11.78 -4.67
N VAL A 91 4.41 10.62 -4.06
CA VAL A 91 3.60 9.55 -4.65
C VAL A 91 2.16 10.00 -4.94
N LYS A 92 1.63 10.96 -4.18
CA LYS A 92 0.30 11.52 -4.40
C LYS A 92 0.20 12.24 -5.76
N ASP A 93 1.23 13.00 -6.12
CA ASP A 93 1.27 13.73 -7.39
C ASP A 93 1.54 12.75 -8.52
N PHE A 94 2.43 11.76 -8.30
CA PHE A 94 2.65 10.65 -9.23
C PHE A 94 1.38 9.85 -9.55
N PHE A 95 0.50 9.61 -8.56
CA PHE A 95 -0.78 8.92 -8.79
C PHE A 95 -1.74 9.73 -9.63
N LYS A 96 -1.82 11.04 -9.39
CA LYS A 96 -2.67 11.94 -10.18
C LYS A 96 -2.20 12.04 -11.61
N ASP A 97 -0.90 12.28 -11.81
CA ASP A 97 -0.32 12.41 -13.15
C ASP A 97 -0.47 11.11 -13.96
N ALA A 98 -0.33 9.95 -13.31
CA ALA A 98 -0.49 8.66 -13.96
C ALA A 98 -1.96 8.33 -14.28
N GLU A 99 -2.89 8.68 -13.39
CA GLU A 99 -4.32 8.53 -13.63
C GLU A 99 -4.76 9.43 -14.80
N ASP A 100 -4.35 10.69 -14.82
CA ASP A 100 -4.62 11.63 -15.91
C ASP A 100 -4.02 11.16 -17.24
N ALA A 101 -2.80 10.62 -17.23
CA ALA A 101 -2.17 10.06 -18.43
C ALA A 101 -2.93 8.82 -18.94
N LEU A 102 -3.38 7.93 -18.06
CA LEU A 102 -4.18 6.76 -18.46
C LEU A 102 -5.55 7.17 -19.02
N TYR A 103 -6.18 8.21 -18.45
CA TYR A 103 -7.43 8.75 -19.00
C TYR A 103 -7.25 9.37 -20.39
N GLN A 104 -6.17 10.12 -20.61
CA GLN A 104 -5.86 10.66 -21.94
C GLN A 104 -5.58 9.57 -22.96
N ILE A 105 -4.84 8.52 -22.59
CA ILE A 105 -4.57 7.39 -23.47
C ILE A 105 -5.87 6.64 -23.82
N LYS A 106 -6.75 6.42 -22.84
CA LYS A 106 -8.06 5.81 -23.09
C LYS A 106 -8.91 6.64 -24.05
N GLY A 107 -9.00 7.96 -23.82
CA GLY A 107 -9.74 8.86 -24.72
C GLY A 107 -9.19 8.85 -26.14
N ALA A 108 -7.86 8.86 -26.30
CA ALA A 108 -7.23 8.79 -27.62
C ALA A 108 -7.46 7.44 -28.32
N VAL A 109 -7.52 6.33 -27.57
CA VAL A 109 -7.82 5.00 -28.14
C VAL A 109 -9.29 4.88 -28.55
N GLU A 110 -10.21 5.44 -27.76
CA GLU A 110 -11.64 5.47 -28.09
C GLU A 110 -11.91 6.34 -29.35
N GLU A 111 -11.29 7.52 -29.45
CA GLU A 111 -11.39 8.38 -30.64
C GLU A 111 -10.87 7.70 -31.91
N LEU A 112 -9.79 6.92 -31.80
CA LEU A 112 -9.25 6.14 -32.92
C LEU A 112 -10.11 4.92 -33.26
N ALA A 113 -10.80 4.31 -32.29
CA ALA A 113 -11.70 3.19 -32.52
C ALA A 113 -12.97 3.65 -33.26
N ASP A 114 -13.54 4.80 -32.86
CA ASP A 114 -14.71 5.41 -33.52
C ASP A 114 -14.38 5.97 -34.92
N SER A 115 -13.10 6.26 -35.21
CA SER A 115 -12.65 6.75 -36.53
C SER A 115 -12.39 5.65 -37.57
N VAL A 116 -12.43 4.37 -37.17
CA VAL A 116 -12.15 3.21 -38.03
C VAL A 116 -13.45 2.50 -38.47
N GLU A 117 -14.60 2.87 -37.91
CA GLU A 117 -15.94 2.42 -38.33
C GLU A 117 -16.57 3.33 -39.39
#